data_AF-A0A7W1CNX8-F1
#
_entry.id   AF-A0A7W1CNX8-F1
#
_cell.length_a   1.000
_cell.length_b   1.000
_cell.length_c   1.000
_cell.angle_alpha   90.00
_cell.angle_beta   90.00
_cell.angle_gamma   90.00
#
_symmetry.space_group_name_H-M   'P 1'
#
loop_
_entity.id
_entity.type
_entity.pdbx_description
1 polymer ?
#
loop_
_entity_poly.entity_id
_entity_poly.type
_entity_poly.pdbx_seq_one_letter_code
_entity_poly.pdbx_strand_id
1 'polypeptide(L)'
;MPHHGGAVLVVDFGAQYAQLIARRVRELQVYSEIVPNRISASELAARRPAALILSGGPKSVHVDGAPTLDPAIYDLGVPILGICYGAQLIAQQLGGTVGRGMRGEYGRAKLR
;
A
#
# COMPACT_ATOMS: atom_id res chain seq x y z
N MET A 1 -8.47 -24.93 -7.62
CA MET A 1 -6.98 -24.91 -7.63
C MET A 1 -6.52 -24.31 -6.31
N PRO A 2 -5.75 -25.00 -5.46
CA PRO A 2 -5.31 -24.45 -4.19
C PRO A 2 -4.18 -23.45 -4.45
N HIS A 3 -4.38 -22.18 -4.09
CA HIS A 3 -3.33 -21.17 -4.15
C HIS A 3 -2.22 -21.52 -3.14
N HIS A 4 -1.07 -21.97 -3.63
CA HIS A 4 0.12 -22.30 -2.84
C HIS A 4 0.96 -21.05 -2.51
N GLY A 5 0.35 -19.88 -2.40
CA GLY A 5 0.99 -18.62 -2.02
C GLY A 5 0.02 -17.80 -1.19
N GLY A 6 0.50 -17.14 -0.13
CA GLY A 6 -0.33 -16.38 0.81
C GLY A 6 -1.20 -15.31 0.15
N ALA A 7 -2.13 -14.74 0.91
CA ALA A 7 -3.00 -13.66 0.44
C ALA A 7 -2.21 -12.42 0.00
N VAL A 8 -2.75 -11.64 -0.93
CA VAL A 8 -2.31 -10.26 -1.15
C VAL A 8 -3.06 -9.34 -0.20
N LEU A 9 -2.34 -8.64 0.68
CA LEU A 9 -2.94 -7.69 1.61
C LEU A 9 -2.92 -6.29 1.01
N VAL A 10 -4.10 -5.67 0.95
CA VAL A 10 -4.26 -4.29 0.50
C VAL A 10 -4.40 -3.41 1.74
N VAL A 11 -3.36 -2.62 2.03
CA VAL A 11 -3.36 -1.72 3.19
C VAL A 11 -4.13 -0.46 2.83
N ASP A 12 -5.17 -0.14 3.61
CA ASP A 12 -6.02 1.02 3.38
C ASP A 12 -5.58 2.23 4.22
N PHE A 13 -5.24 3.32 3.51
CA PHE A 13 -4.92 4.63 4.09
C PHE A 13 -6.10 5.62 4.01
N GLY A 14 -7.32 5.13 3.78
CA GLY A 14 -8.54 5.93 3.70
C GLY A 14 -8.84 6.43 2.29
N ALA A 15 -8.34 5.75 1.26
CA ALA A 15 -8.67 6.09 -0.13
C ALA A 15 -9.87 5.30 -0.64
N GLN A 16 -10.62 5.95 -1.54
CA GLN A 16 -11.75 5.34 -2.25
C GLN A 16 -11.36 4.10 -3.08
N TYR A 17 -10.06 3.88 -3.33
CA TYR A 17 -9.58 2.87 -4.28
C TYR A 17 -9.11 1.55 -3.66
N ALA A 18 -8.99 1.42 -2.32
CA ALA A 18 -8.54 0.15 -1.71
C ALA A 18 -9.44 -1.03 -2.11
N GLN A 19 -10.76 -0.81 -2.14
CA GLN A 19 -11.74 -1.79 -2.63
C GLN A 19 -11.56 -2.16 -4.10
N LEU A 20 -11.24 -1.18 -4.95
CA LEU A 20 -11.01 -1.42 -6.37
C LEU A 20 -9.72 -2.21 -6.60
N ILE A 21 -8.64 -1.89 -5.86
CA ILE A 21 -7.38 -2.64 -5.91
C ILE A 21 -7.63 -4.09 -5.51
N ALA A 22 -8.27 -4.33 -4.37
CA ALA A 22 -8.59 -5.69 -3.92
C ALA A 22 -9.46 -6.44 -4.94
N ARG A 23 -10.45 -5.77 -5.54
CA ARG A 23 -11.25 -6.36 -6.63
C ARG A 23 -10.39 -6.74 -7.85
N ARG A 24 -9.46 -5.88 -8.28
CA ARG A 24 -8.58 -6.16 -9.43
C ARG A 24 -7.65 -7.35 -9.16
N VAL A 25 -7.14 -7.50 -7.94
CA VAL A 25 -6.35 -8.67 -7.54
C VAL A 25 -7.19 -9.95 -7.62
N ARG A 26 -8.45 -9.91 -7.15
CA ARG A 26 -9.38 -11.05 -7.24
C ARG A 26 -9.75 -11.40 -8.68
N GLU A 27 -9.91 -10.40 -9.55
CA GLU A 27 -10.14 -10.62 -10.99
C GLU A 27 -8.98 -11.38 -11.65
N LEU A 28 -7.75 -11.19 -11.15
CA LEU A 28 -6.55 -11.94 -11.55
C LEU A 28 -6.45 -13.34 -10.89
N GLN A 29 -7.54 -13.83 -10.28
CA GLN A 29 -7.60 -15.12 -9.60
C GLN A 29 -6.60 -15.23 -8.44
N VAL A 30 -6.35 -14.15 -7.71
CA VAL A 30 -5.53 -14.15 -6.49
C VAL A 30 -6.39 -13.73 -5.30
N TYR A 31 -6.33 -14.47 -4.20
CA TYR A 31 -7.05 -14.10 -2.99
C TYR A 31 -6.46 -12.81 -2.39
N SER A 32 -7.33 -11.86 -2.05
CA SER A 32 -6.92 -10.60 -1.44
C SER A 32 -7.83 -10.19 -0.29
N GLU A 33 -7.24 -9.51 0.69
CA GLU A 33 -7.90 -8.96 1.87
C GLU A 33 -7.51 -7.50 2.03
N ILE A 34 -8.44 -6.67 2.53
CA ILE A 34 -8.15 -5.27 2.87
C ILE A 34 -7.88 -5.21 4.36
N VAL A 35 -6.76 -4.59 4.73
CA VAL A 35 -6.32 -4.46 6.13
C VAL A 35 -6.11 -2.98 6.48
N PRO A 36 -6.28 -2.60 7.76
CA PRO A 36 -6.03 -1.23 8.19
C PRO A 36 -4.52 -0.89 8.14
N ASN A 37 -4.19 0.38 7.93
CA ASN A 37 -2.80 0.88 8.02
C ASN A 37 -2.13 0.70 9.40
N ARG A 38 -2.90 0.38 10.44
CA ARG A 38 -2.40 0.10 11.80
C ARG A 38 -2.00 -1.35 12.03
N ILE A 39 -2.04 -2.20 11.00
CA ILE A 39 -1.57 -3.59 11.10
C ILE A 39 -0.09 -3.60 11.52
N SER A 40 0.24 -4.42 12.53
CA SER A 40 1.63 -4.55 12.99
C SER A 40 2.43 -5.51 12.12
N ALA A 41 3.75 -5.39 12.16
CA ALA A 41 4.64 -6.37 11.53
C ALA A 41 4.41 -7.79 12.06
N SER A 42 4.10 -7.95 13.35
CA SER A 42 3.81 -9.25 13.96
C SER A 42 2.53 -9.89 13.43
N GLU A 43 1.44 -9.11 13.31
CA GLU A 43 0.19 -9.60 12.73
C GLU A 43 0.39 -9.98 11.26
N LEU A 44 1.13 -9.15 10.52
CA LEU A 44 1.42 -9.40 9.12
C LEU A 44 2.27 -10.65 8.91
N ALA A 45 3.31 -10.85 9.72
CA ALA A 45 4.16 -12.03 9.68
C ALA A 45 3.36 -13.31 9.97
N ALA A 46 2.43 -13.28 10.94
CA ALA A 46 1.55 -14.41 11.25
C ALA A 46 0.65 -14.81 10.07
N ARG A 47 0.18 -13.82 9.30
CA ARG A 47 -0.66 -14.04 8.11
C ARG A 47 0.11 -14.63 6.92
N ARG A 48 1.45 -14.47 6.88
CA ARG A 48 2.34 -14.94 5.79
C ARG A 48 1.83 -14.54 4.39
N PRO A 49 1.59 -13.25 4.13
CA PRO A 49 1.07 -12.81 2.85
C PRO A 49 2.08 -13.01 1.72
N ALA A 50 1.59 -13.19 0.50
CA ALA A 50 2.45 -13.27 -0.69
C ALA A 50 2.96 -11.89 -1.12
N ALA A 51 2.18 -10.82 -0.89
CA ALA A 51 2.55 -9.45 -1.20
C ALA A 51 1.70 -8.44 -0.42
N LEU A 52 2.20 -7.21 -0.32
CA LEU A 52 1.46 -6.04 0.14
C LEU A 52 1.21 -5.06 -1.01
N ILE A 53 0.04 -4.45 -1.00
CA ILE A 53 -0.26 -3.26 -1.81
C ILE A 53 -0.64 -2.13 -0.86
N LEU A 54 0.17 -1.07 -0.83
CA LEU A 54 -0.10 0.16 -0.12
C LEU A 54 -0.98 1.05 -1.00
N SER A 55 -2.24 1.24 -0.59
CA SER A 55 -3.21 1.99 -1.38
C SER A 55 -2.89 3.49 -1.45
N GLY A 56 -3.67 4.21 -2.26
CA GLY A 56 -3.66 5.66 -2.22
C GLY A 56 -4.16 6.20 -0.87
N GLY A 57 -4.04 7.51 -0.68
CA GLY A 57 -4.52 8.20 0.51
C GLY A 57 -5.16 9.53 0.12
N PRO A 58 -6.04 10.09 0.96
CA PRO A 58 -6.78 11.30 0.64
C PRO A 58 -5.90 12.56 0.59
N LYS A 59 -4.69 12.53 1.20
CA LYS A 59 -3.82 13.71 1.37
C LYS A 59 -2.33 13.34 1.35
N SER A 60 -1.49 14.38 1.21
CA SER A 60 -0.02 14.33 1.24
C SER A 60 0.55 13.67 2.50
N VAL A 61 1.69 12.98 2.37
CA VAL A 61 2.45 12.38 3.48
C VAL A 61 3.04 13.40 4.47
N HIS A 62 3.04 14.70 4.12
CA HIS A 62 3.66 15.75 4.92
C HIS A 62 2.75 16.37 6.00
N VAL A 63 1.55 15.83 6.22
CA VAL A 63 0.64 16.36 7.27
C VAL A 63 0.92 15.67 8.61
N ASP A 64 0.85 16.42 9.71
CA ASP A 64 0.93 15.84 11.05
C ASP A 64 -0.21 14.83 11.25
N GLY A 65 0.13 13.63 11.72
CA GLY A 65 -0.81 12.53 11.85
C GLY A 65 -1.17 11.83 10.53
N ALA A 66 -0.40 12.05 9.46
CA ALA A 66 -0.53 11.29 8.22
C ALA A 66 -0.47 9.77 8.52
N PRO A 67 -1.36 8.96 7.92
CA PRO A 67 -1.34 7.51 8.09
C PRO A 67 0.02 6.90 7.71
N THR A 68 0.66 6.21 8.64
CA THR A 68 1.95 5.55 8.42
C THR A 68 1.78 4.03 8.37
N LEU A 69 2.85 3.35 7.97
CA LEU A 69 3.00 1.90 8.07
C LEU A 69 4.02 1.59 9.18
N ASP A 70 3.82 0.49 9.91
CA ASP A 70 4.83 -0.03 10.84
C ASP A 70 6.16 -0.28 10.09
N PRO A 71 7.26 0.44 10.41
CA PRO A 71 8.51 0.31 9.67
C PRO A 71 9.09 -1.10 9.68
N ALA A 72 8.83 -1.90 10.72
CA ALA A 72 9.30 -3.28 10.79
C ALA A 72 8.69 -4.18 9.70
N ILE A 73 7.63 -3.74 9.02
CA ILE A 73 7.05 -4.46 7.87
C ILE A 73 8.04 -4.52 6.70
N TYR A 74 8.89 -3.50 6.52
CA TYR A 74 9.89 -3.48 5.44
C TYR A 74 10.94 -4.59 5.61
N ASP A 75 11.18 -5.04 6.83
CA ASP A 75 12.17 -6.07 7.16
C ASP A 75 11.64 -7.51 7.00
N LEU A 76 10.34 -7.68 6.74
CA LEU A 76 9.71 -9.01 6.63
C LEU A 76 10.02 -9.74 5.31
N GLY A 77 10.70 -9.09 4.36
CA GLY A 77 11.04 -9.68 3.06
C GLY A 77 9.83 -9.94 2.14
N VAL A 78 8.66 -9.39 2.48
CA VAL A 78 7.45 -9.50 1.66
C VAL A 78 7.48 -8.44 0.55
N PRO A 79 7.20 -8.78 -0.72
CA PRO A 79 7.11 -7.80 -1.79
C PRO A 79 6.06 -6.72 -1.53
N ILE A 80 6.42 -5.45 -1.74
CA ILE A 80 5.53 -4.29 -1.50
C ILE A 80 5.37 -3.46 -2.78
N LEU A 81 4.12 -3.18 -3.16
CA LEU A 81 3.76 -2.22 -4.19
C LEU A 81 3.12 -0.98 -3.56
N GLY A 82 3.70 0.20 -3.77
CA GLY A 82 3.09 1.48 -3.39
C GLY A 82 2.34 2.14 -4.53
N ILE A 83 1.10 2.58 -4.29
CA ILE A 83 0.30 3.32 -5.28
C ILE A 83 0.02 4.72 -4.77
N CYS A 84 0.44 5.75 -5.52
CA CYS A 84 0.26 7.16 -5.18
C CYS A 84 0.81 7.46 -3.76
N TYR A 85 -0.05 7.70 -2.78
CA TYR A 85 0.33 7.87 -1.38
C TYR A 85 1.23 6.75 -0.86
N GLY A 86 0.90 5.49 -1.16
CA GLY A 86 1.72 4.35 -0.74
C GLY A 86 3.15 4.42 -1.28
N ALA A 87 3.35 4.93 -2.50
CA ALA A 87 4.70 5.11 -3.06
C ALA A 87 5.46 6.25 -2.38
N GLN A 88 4.77 7.35 -2.05
CA GLN A 88 5.35 8.47 -1.30
C GLN A 88 5.74 8.03 0.12
N LEU A 89 4.90 7.23 0.77
CA LEU A 89 5.15 6.70 2.12
C LEU A 89 6.40 5.82 2.14
N ILE A 90 6.52 4.88 1.19
CA ILE A 90 7.73 4.04 1.04
C ILE A 90 8.97 4.92 0.88
N ALA A 91 8.92 5.89 -0.05
CA ALA A 91 10.04 6.78 -0.30
C ALA A 91 10.45 7.53 0.98
N GLN A 92 9.51 8.11 1.72
CA GLN A 92 9.80 8.85 2.95
C GLN A 92 10.33 7.95 4.08
N GLN A 93 9.70 6.79 4.32
CA GLN A 93 10.07 5.91 5.43
C GLN A 93 11.41 5.20 5.22
N LEU A 94 11.83 5.02 3.96
CA LEU A 94 13.13 4.45 3.61
C LEU A 94 14.21 5.53 3.40
N GLY A 95 14.00 6.75 3.91
CA GLY A 95 15.01 7.81 3.92
C GLY A 95 15.11 8.66 2.65
N GLY A 96 14.24 8.43 1.68
CA GLY A 96 14.07 9.29 0.53
C GLY A 96 13.35 10.61 0.86
N THR A 97 13.37 11.53 -0.09
CA THR A 97 12.68 12.83 0.05
C THR A 97 11.47 12.88 -0.88
N VAL A 98 10.31 13.22 -0.34
CA VAL A 98 9.10 13.52 -1.12
C VAL A 98 8.97 15.03 -1.24
N GLY A 99 8.89 15.54 -2.47
CA GLY A 99 8.69 16.96 -2.73
C GLY A 99 7.23 17.36 -2.50
N ARG A 100 7.01 18.58 -2.00
CA ARG A 100 5.65 19.17 -1.92
C ARG A 100 5.21 19.60 -3.32
N GLY A 101 4.25 18.88 -3.91
CA GLY A 101 3.55 19.33 -5.11
C GLY A 101 2.65 20.53 -4.82
N MET A 102 2.52 21.47 -5.76
CA MET A 102 1.67 22.66 -5.58
C MET A 102 0.17 22.33 -5.62
N ARG A 103 -0.23 21.29 -6.37
CA ARG A 103 -1.61 20.77 -6.47
C ARG A 103 -1.60 19.26 -6.73
N GLY A 104 -2.64 18.57 -6.30
CA GLY A 104 -2.86 17.17 -6.70
C GLY A 104 -3.22 17.11 -8.18
N GLU A 105 -2.48 16.33 -8.96
CA GLU A 105 -2.75 16.09 -10.37
C GLU A 105 -3.53 14.79 -10.53
N TYR A 106 -4.71 14.89 -11.16
CA TYR A 106 -5.55 13.74 -11.48
C TYR A 106 -5.98 13.84 -12.94
N GLY A 107 -5.67 12.83 -13.74
CA GLY A 107 -5.98 12.84 -15.16
C GLY A 107 -5.14 11.83 -15.93
N ARG A 108 -5.50 11.62 -17.20
CA ARG A 108 -4.68 10.80 -18.10
C ARG A 108 -3.40 11.57 -18.41
N ALA A 109 -2.26 10.94 -18.19
CA ALA A 109 -0.96 11.45 -18.57
C ALA A 109 -0.23 10.37 -19.39
N LYS A 110 0.60 10.80 -20.34
CA LYS A 110 1.48 9.89 -21.08
C LYS A 110 2.83 9.84 -20.37
N LEU A 111 3.22 8.66 -19.88
CA LEU A 111 4.57 8.43 -19.40
C LEU A 111 5.54 8.56 -20.59
N ARG A 112 6.64 9.29 -20.38
CA ARG A 112 7.71 9.46 -21.36
C ARG A 112 8.78 8.40 -21.14
#